data_AF-K1U812-F1
#
_entry.id   AF-K1U812-F1
#
_cell.length_a   1.000
_cell.length_b   1.000
_cell.length_c   1.000
_cell.angle_alpha   90.00
_cell.angle_beta   90.00
_cell.angle_gamma   90.00
#
_symmetry.space_group_name_H-M   'P 1'
#
loop_
_entity.id
_entity.type
_entity.pdbx_description
1 polymer ?
#
loop_
_entity_poly.entity_id
_entity_poly.type
_entity_poly.pdbx_seq_one_letter_code
_entity_poly.pdbx_strand_id
1 'polypeptide(L)'
;MKYANNLVTIDVPGQEEKIYSQNYACTDCGISFEELTPRMFSFNNPFGACPECTGIGYLMRIDEDLIIPDKDKTLYDGVKAFGASTMKKGDTMAKMYFESIAKHYGVKIKDVPIKKLPKDFLNKILYGTGDEVIDFEYTSAAGTRKYSTSFEGVIPTLERRHNETKSNGMRSFYEMYMSESPCLACHGARLRKESLSVKIGDLNIKELTDMSIDKIKEYINNIELTPTQAMIDRTDLNKS
;
A
#
# COMPACT_ATOMS: atom_id res chain seq x y z
N MET A 1 -22.00 20.66 -26.29
CA MET A 1 -21.81 19.63 -25.24
C MET A 1 -21.29 18.31 -25.82
N LYS A 2 -21.98 17.65 -26.77
CA LYS A 2 -21.62 16.29 -27.26
C LYS A 2 -20.24 16.14 -27.94
N TYR A 3 -19.67 17.22 -28.47
CA TYR A 3 -18.37 17.23 -29.17
C TYR A 3 -17.21 17.78 -28.33
N ALA A 4 -17.46 18.12 -27.06
CA ALA A 4 -16.49 18.78 -26.18
C ALA A 4 -16.42 18.10 -24.79
N ASN A 5 -16.59 16.77 -24.72
CA ASN A 5 -16.60 16.02 -23.46
C ASN A 5 -17.53 16.60 -22.39
N ASN A 6 -18.70 17.10 -22.81
CA ASN A 6 -19.70 17.75 -21.95
C ASN A 6 -19.25 19.05 -21.25
N LEU A 7 -18.17 19.69 -21.70
CA LEU A 7 -17.72 21.01 -21.24
C LEU A 7 -18.15 22.11 -22.21
N VAL A 8 -18.55 23.27 -21.68
CA VAL A 8 -18.85 24.50 -22.42
C VAL A 8 -18.28 25.69 -21.67
N THR A 9 -17.45 26.46 -22.38
CA THR A 9 -16.99 27.77 -21.93
C THR A 9 -17.95 28.84 -22.43
N ILE A 10 -18.38 29.73 -21.53
CA ILE A 10 -19.16 30.93 -21.84
C ILE A 10 -18.27 32.14 -21.53
N ASP A 11 -17.83 32.81 -22.60
CA ASP A 11 -17.13 34.09 -22.53
C ASP A 11 -18.13 35.21 -22.88
N VAL A 12 -18.44 36.06 -21.89
CA VAL A 12 -19.30 37.24 -22.07
C VAL A 12 -18.41 38.47 -22.00
N PRO A 13 -18.36 39.31 -23.05
CA PRO A 13 -17.51 40.50 -23.07
C PRO A 13 -17.74 41.39 -21.84
N GLY A 14 -16.68 41.58 -21.05
CA GLY A 14 -16.71 42.37 -19.81
C GLY A 14 -17.09 41.58 -18.54
N GLN A 15 -17.23 40.26 -18.61
CA GLN A 15 -17.36 39.38 -17.45
C GLN A 15 -16.24 38.33 -17.44
N GLU A 16 -16.06 37.68 -16.28
CA GLU A 16 -15.18 36.54 -16.19
C GLU A 16 -15.74 35.34 -16.97
N GLU A 17 -14.84 34.65 -17.66
CA GLU A 17 -15.10 33.42 -18.39
C GLU A 17 -15.64 32.34 -17.44
N LYS A 18 -16.77 31.71 -17.80
CA LYS A 18 -17.39 30.66 -16.99
C LYS A 18 -17.41 29.33 -17.73
N ILE A 19 -16.86 28.30 -17.10
CA ILE A 19 -16.87 26.93 -17.63
C ILE A 19 -18.00 26.14 -16.99
N TYR A 20 -18.82 25.48 -17.79
CA TYR A 20 -19.91 24.60 -17.38
C TYR A 20 -19.64 23.17 -17.85
N SER A 21 -19.95 22.19 -17.00
CA SER A 21 -19.87 20.76 -17.31
C SER A 21 -21.22 20.07 -17.04
N GLN A 22 -21.62 19.11 -17.88
CA GLN A 22 -22.75 18.23 -17.54
C GLN A 22 -22.34 17.04 -16.65
N ASN A 23 -21.05 16.77 -16.53
CA ASN A 23 -20.51 15.81 -15.57
C ASN A 23 -20.01 16.57 -14.34
N TYR A 24 -19.95 15.94 -13.17
CA TYR A 24 -19.18 16.49 -12.05
C TYR A 24 -17.72 16.58 -12.50
N ALA A 25 -17.24 17.77 -12.85
CA ALA A 25 -15.90 17.94 -13.39
C ALA A 25 -15.19 19.10 -12.71
N CYS A 26 -13.94 18.86 -12.34
CA CYS A 26 -13.04 19.88 -11.82
C CYS A 26 -12.47 20.66 -13.02
N THR A 27 -12.84 21.93 -13.14
CA THR A 27 -12.40 22.82 -14.23
C THR A 27 -10.90 23.11 -14.15
N ASP A 28 -10.30 23.06 -12.96
CA ASP A 28 -8.88 23.36 -12.75
C ASP A 28 -7.97 22.16 -13.04
N CYS A 29 -8.51 20.94 -12.89
CA CYS A 29 -7.72 19.71 -12.89
C CYS A 29 -8.16 18.68 -13.95
N GLY A 30 -9.21 18.96 -14.73
CA GLY A 30 -9.65 18.15 -15.87
C GLY A 30 -10.26 16.78 -15.49
N ILE A 31 -10.50 16.54 -14.21
CA ILE A 31 -11.09 15.30 -13.70
C ILE A 31 -12.60 15.36 -13.91
N SER A 32 -13.17 14.39 -14.61
CA SER A 32 -14.62 14.19 -14.76
C SER A 32 -15.03 12.93 -13.99
N PHE A 33 -16.03 13.06 -13.11
CA PHE A 33 -16.60 11.96 -12.34
C PHE A 33 -17.88 11.45 -13.02
N GLU A 34 -18.14 10.15 -12.88
CA GLU A 34 -19.44 9.56 -13.19
C GLU A 34 -20.50 10.05 -12.20
N GLU A 35 -21.77 9.86 -12.56
CA GLU A 35 -22.89 10.18 -11.67
C GLU A 35 -22.75 9.45 -10.33
N LEU A 36 -22.91 10.20 -9.23
CA LEU A 36 -22.80 9.64 -7.88
C LEU A 36 -23.91 8.61 -7.67
N THR A 37 -23.51 7.38 -7.37
CA THR A 37 -24.43 6.28 -7.09
C THR A 37 -24.08 5.62 -5.75
N PRO A 38 -25.06 5.08 -4.99
CA PRO A 38 -24.81 4.46 -3.69
C PRO A 38 -23.73 3.37 -3.71
N ARG A 39 -23.61 2.62 -4.81
CA ARG A 39 -22.59 1.57 -5.00
C ARG A 39 -21.15 2.09 -4.94
N MET A 40 -20.92 3.38 -5.21
CA MET A 40 -19.59 4.01 -5.09
C MET A 40 -19.15 4.13 -3.63
N PHE A 41 -20.08 4.07 -2.68
CA PHE A 41 -19.78 4.15 -1.24
C PHE A 41 -19.73 2.77 -0.57
N SER A 42 -19.82 1.69 -1.36
CA SER A 42 -19.69 0.33 -0.86
C SER A 42 -18.29 -0.20 -1.11
N PHE A 43 -17.53 -0.46 -0.03
CA PHE A 43 -16.23 -1.14 -0.12
C PHE A 43 -16.36 -2.61 -0.54
N ASN A 44 -17.57 -3.18 -0.53
CA ASN A 44 -17.85 -4.52 -1.05
C ASN A 44 -18.11 -4.51 -2.56
N ASN A 45 -18.12 -3.34 -3.20
CA ASN A 45 -18.37 -3.19 -4.62
C ASN A 45 -17.10 -2.67 -5.33
N PRO A 46 -16.65 -3.28 -6.45
CA PRO A 46 -15.48 -2.82 -7.19
C PRO A 46 -15.49 -1.34 -7.60
N PHE A 47 -16.68 -0.75 -7.80
CA PHE A 47 -16.85 0.67 -8.12
C PHE A 47 -16.50 1.58 -6.94
N GLY A 48 -16.71 1.14 -5.70
CA GLY A 48 -16.43 1.92 -4.49
C GLY A 48 -15.17 1.49 -3.74
N ALA A 49 -14.76 0.23 -3.87
CA ALA A 49 -13.62 -0.34 -3.18
C ALA A 49 -12.30 0.31 -3.62
N CYS A 50 -11.41 0.56 -2.65
CA CYS A 50 -10.03 0.93 -2.90
C CYS A 50 -9.39 -0.15 -3.80
N PRO A 51 -8.78 0.22 -4.96
CA PRO A 51 -8.25 -0.76 -5.90
C PRO A 51 -7.04 -1.52 -5.34
N GLU A 52 -6.25 -0.88 -4.46
CA GLU A 52 -5.02 -1.46 -3.90
C GLU A 52 -5.31 -2.59 -2.90
N CYS A 53 -6.27 -2.38 -1.99
CA CYS A 53 -6.64 -3.38 -0.98
C CYS A 53 -7.98 -4.05 -1.25
N THR A 54 -8.58 -3.83 -2.42
CA THR A 54 -9.89 -4.39 -2.84
C THR A 54 -10.99 -4.24 -1.78
N GLY A 55 -10.99 -3.14 -1.03
CA GLY A 55 -11.98 -2.89 0.03
C GLY A 55 -11.75 -3.62 1.36
N ILE A 56 -10.59 -4.26 1.55
CA ILE A 56 -10.19 -4.88 2.83
C ILE A 56 -9.78 -3.81 3.85
N GLY A 57 -9.00 -2.81 3.41
CA GLY A 57 -8.51 -1.69 4.24
C GLY A 57 -7.09 -1.90 4.78
N TYR A 58 -6.60 -3.13 4.76
CA TYR A 58 -5.24 -3.50 5.10
C TYR A 58 -4.65 -4.39 4.01
N LEU A 59 -3.34 -4.52 4.02
CA LEU A 59 -2.57 -5.43 3.18
C LEU A 59 -1.69 -6.27 4.08
N MET A 60 -1.59 -7.56 3.77
CA MET A 60 -0.57 -8.40 4.37
C MET A 60 0.79 -7.96 3.82
N ARG A 61 1.71 -7.60 4.70
CA ARG A 61 3.08 -7.20 4.38
C ARG A 61 4.06 -7.99 5.21
N ILE A 62 5.26 -8.23 4.69
CA ILE A 62 6.30 -8.89 5.47
C ILE A 62 6.71 -7.96 6.62
N ASP A 63 6.71 -8.50 7.83
CA ASP A 63 6.98 -7.76 9.05
C ASP A 63 8.47 -7.92 9.45
N GLU A 64 9.18 -6.80 9.60
CA GLU A 64 10.60 -6.82 10.00
C GLU A 64 10.81 -7.53 11.33
N ASP A 65 9.93 -7.32 12.31
CA ASP A 65 10.09 -7.90 13.65
C ASP A 65 9.73 -9.40 13.66
N LEU A 66 8.95 -9.89 12.70
CA LEU A 66 8.75 -11.33 12.50
C LEU A 66 9.90 -11.98 11.72
N ILE A 67 10.52 -11.25 10.79
CA ILE A 67 11.70 -11.71 10.03
C ILE A 67 12.97 -11.70 10.88
N ILE A 68 13.13 -10.71 11.75
CA ILE A 68 14.27 -10.56 12.68
C ILE A 68 13.73 -10.44 14.11
N PRO A 69 13.19 -11.53 14.69
CA PRO A 69 12.61 -11.50 16.03
C PRO A 69 13.66 -11.33 17.14
N ASP A 70 14.91 -11.72 16.84
CA ASP A 70 16.03 -11.66 17.78
C ASP A 70 17.20 -10.90 17.16
N LYS A 71 17.29 -9.60 17.48
CA LYS A 71 18.34 -8.68 16.98
C LYS A 71 19.69 -8.91 17.67
N ASP A 72 19.78 -9.80 18.67
CA ASP A 72 21.03 -10.25 19.29
C ASP A 72 21.75 -11.34 18.49
N LYS A 73 21.05 -12.01 17.56
CA LYS A 73 21.65 -12.97 16.63
C LYS A 73 22.42 -12.27 15.51
N THR A 74 23.30 -13.01 14.84
CA THR A 74 23.97 -12.57 13.60
C THR A 74 23.02 -12.63 12.41
N LEU A 75 23.36 -11.99 11.29
CA LEU A 75 22.56 -12.09 10.05
C LEU A 75 22.31 -13.54 9.61
N TYR A 76 23.28 -14.43 9.85
CA TYR A 76 23.19 -15.84 9.44
C TYR A 76 22.13 -16.64 10.20
N ASP A 77 21.87 -16.29 11.47
CA ASP A 77 20.93 -17.05 12.33
C ASP A 77 19.64 -16.27 12.63
N GLY A 78 19.71 -14.94 12.52
CA GLY A 78 18.67 -13.99 12.91
C GLY A 78 17.61 -13.76 11.84
N VAL A 79 17.98 -13.73 10.54
CA VAL A 79 17.05 -13.48 9.44
C VAL A 79 16.29 -14.78 9.12
N LYS A 80 14.96 -14.76 9.27
CA LYS A 80 14.08 -15.90 8.97
C LYS A 80 13.56 -15.86 7.54
N ALA A 81 13.03 -16.99 7.07
CA ALA A 81 12.39 -17.20 5.75
C ALA A 81 13.26 -16.92 4.50
N PHE A 82 14.40 -16.24 4.63
CA PHE A 82 15.32 -15.91 3.57
C PHE A 82 16.45 -16.95 3.46
N GLY A 83 16.13 -18.24 3.50
CA GLY A 83 17.10 -19.33 3.30
C GLY A 83 18.12 -19.56 4.43
N ALA A 84 18.07 -18.77 5.52
CA ALA A 84 18.99 -18.86 6.66
C ALA A 84 18.53 -19.81 7.79
N SER A 85 17.27 -20.27 7.78
CA SER A 85 16.69 -20.93 8.97
C SER A 85 16.10 -22.34 8.77
N THR A 86 16.29 -23.01 7.63
CA THR A 86 15.83 -24.41 7.43
C THR A 86 16.76 -25.31 6.62
N MET A 87 17.83 -24.78 6.02
CA MET A 87 18.77 -25.57 5.23
C MET A 87 20.16 -25.53 5.88
N LYS A 88 20.84 -26.68 5.88
CA LYS A 88 22.10 -26.95 6.58
C LYS A 88 23.10 -25.78 6.51
N LYS A 89 23.84 -25.56 7.61
CA LYS A 89 24.83 -24.51 7.91
C LYS A 89 25.96 -24.24 6.88
N GLY A 90 25.97 -24.87 5.71
CA GLY A 90 26.98 -24.66 4.68
C GLY A 90 26.32 -24.26 3.36
N ASP A 91 26.58 -23.02 2.93
CA ASP A 91 26.40 -22.52 1.56
C ASP A 91 24.96 -22.31 1.08
N THR A 92 24.22 -21.49 1.82
CA THR A 92 22.93 -20.97 1.34
C THR A 92 23.13 -19.70 0.51
N MET A 93 22.22 -19.45 -0.45
CA MET A 93 22.20 -18.21 -1.23
C MET A 93 22.17 -16.96 -0.33
N ALA A 94 21.57 -17.05 0.85
CA ALA A 94 21.52 -15.97 1.84
C ALA A 94 22.91 -15.54 2.32
N LYS A 95 23.77 -16.52 2.65
CA LYS A 95 25.16 -16.28 3.05
C LYS A 95 25.92 -15.54 1.97
N MET A 96 25.79 -15.98 0.72
CA MET A 96 26.42 -15.31 -0.44
C MET A 96 25.97 -13.85 -0.55
N TYR A 97 24.67 -13.56 -0.44
CA TYR A 97 24.16 -12.19 -0.47
C TYR A 97 24.73 -11.35 0.66
N PHE A 98 24.62 -11.82 1.91
CA PHE A 98 25.09 -11.06 3.07
C PHE A 98 26.59 -10.77 3.01
N GLU A 99 27.41 -11.75 2.64
CA GLU A 99 28.87 -11.59 2.56
C GLU A 99 29.30 -10.68 1.40
N SER A 100 28.65 -10.80 0.24
CA SER A 100 28.98 -9.95 -0.92
C SER A 100 28.59 -8.48 -0.67
N ILE A 101 27.41 -8.24 -0.09
CA ILE A 101 26.94 -6.89 0.27
C ILE A 101 27.82 -6.30 1.37
N ALA A 102 28.15 -7.09 2.40
CA ALA A 102 29.07 -6.69 3.46
C ALA A 102 30.44 -6.29 2.92
N LYS A 103 30.99 -7.06 1.98
CA LYS A 103 32.26 -6.75 1.32
C LYS A 103 32.18 -5.46 0.50
N HIS A 104 31.11 -5.27 -0.27
CA HIS A 104 30.90 -4.07 -1.09
C HIS A 104 30.86 -2.79 -0.24
N TYR A 105 30.14 -2.80 0.88
CA TYR A 105 30.03 -1.65 1.78
C TYR A 105 31.11 -1.59 2.87
N GLY A 106 32.07 -2.52 2.90
CA GLY A 106 33.13 -2.57 3.91
C GLY A 106 32.65 -2.82 5.35
N VAL A 107 31.50 -3.50 5.52
CA VAL A 107 30.89 -3.76 6.83
C VAL A 107 31.29 -5.14 7.35
N LYS A 108 31.76 -5.22 8.59
CA LYS A 108 32.00 -6.51 9.26
C LYS A 108 30.68 -7.08 9.79
N ILE A 109 30.27 -8.24 9.26
CA ILE A 109 29.04 -8.94 9.69
C ILE A 109 29.30 -10.23 10.47
N LYS A 110 30.49 -10.82 10.33
CA LYS A 110 30.83 -12.10 10.97
C LYS A 110 30.96 -11.91 12.48
N ASP A 111 30.22 -12.72 13.23
CA ASP A 111 30.12 -12.69 14.70
C ASP A 111 29.60 -11.34 15.25
N VAL A 112 28.90 -10.56 14.43
CA VAL A 112 28.31 -9.27 14.81
C VAL A 112 26.79 -9.43 14.95
N PRO A 113 26.20 -9.15 16.13
CA PRO A 113 24.76 -9.06 16.32
C PRO A 113 24.12 -8.03 15.39
N ILE A 114 22.92 -8.33 14.87
CA ILE A 114 22.18 -7.44 13.96
C ILE A 114 21.99 -6.05 14.56
N LYS A 115 21.68 -5.96 15.86
CA LYS A 115 21.50 -4.68 16.57
C LYS A 115 22.74 -3.77 16.59
N LYS A 116 23.93 -4.31 16.29
CA LYS A 116 25.20 -3.56 16.22
C LYS A 116 25.59 -3.16 14.80
N LEU A 117 24.84 -3.60 13.78
CA LEU A 117 25.11 -3.24 12.40
C LEU A 117 24.66 -1.80 12.10
N PRO A 118 25.34 -1.09 11.17
CA PRO A 118 24.88 0.21 10.71
C PRO A 118 23.45 0.12 10.15
N LYS A 119 22.59 1.08 10.51
CA LYS A 119 21.19 1.10 10.06
C LYS A 119 21.07 1.14 8.54
N ASP A 120 21.88 1.95 7.86
CA ASP A 120 21.87 2.04 6.40
C ASP A 120 22.25 0.72 5.74
N PHE A 121 23.24 0.01 6.30
CA PHE A 121 23.61 -1.32 5.84
C PHE A 121 22.47 -2.33 6.05
N LEU A 122 21.83 -2.32 7.22
CA LEU A 122 20.68 -3.19 7.49
C LEU A 122 19.51 -2.90 6.54
N ASN A 123 19.26 -1.63 6.22
CA ASN A 123 18.27 -1.23 5.22
C ASN A 123 18.61 -1.78 3.82
N LYS A 124 19.89 -1.78 3.43
CA LYS A 124 20.32 -2.39 2.16
C LYS A 124 20.10 -3.92 2.14
N ILE A 125 20.23 -4.59 3.28
CA ILE A 125 19.91 -6.01 3.42
C ILE A 125 18.39 -6.24 3.35
N LEU A 126 17.59 -5.45 4.07
CA LEU A 126 16.15 -5.67 4.18
C LEU A 126 15.39 -5.24 2.93
N TYR A 127 15.69 -4.05 2.40
CA TYR A 127 14.92 -3.40 1.34
C TYR A 127 15.65 -3.33 0.00
N GLY A 128 16.90 -3.80 -0.06
CA GLY A 128 17.67 -3.89 -1.28
C GLY A 128 18.58 -2.70 -1.56
N THR A 129 19.31 -2.78 -2.66
CA THR A 129 20.34 -1.79 -3.02
C THR A 129 19.85 -0.73 -4.00
N GLY A 130 18.60 -0.82 -4.44
CA GLY A 130 18.04 0.04 -5.49
C GLY A 130 18.69 -0.30 -6.83
N ASP A 131 19.23 0.71 -7.51
CA ASP A 131 19.92 0.54 -8.81
C ASP A 131 21.42 0.23 -8.64
N GLU A 132 21.93 0.22 -7.41
CA GLU A 132 23.34 -0.05 -7.15
C GLU A 132 23.66 -1.53 -7.38
N VAL A 133 24.58 -1.78 -8.32
CA VAL A 133 25.03 -3.11 -8.72
C VAL A 133 26.12 -3.62 -7.78
N ILE A 134 25.98 -4.87 -7.35
CA ILE A 134 26.92 -5.57 -6.46
C ILE A 134 27.43 -6.83 -7.16
N ASP A 135 28.72 -7.11 -6.98
CA ASP A 135 29.35 -8.35 -7.43
C ASP A 135 29.06 -9.48 -6.44
N PHE A 136 28.37 -10.52 -6.91
CA PHE A 136 28.08 -11.73 -6.15
C PHE A 136 28.96 -12.89 -6.60
N GLU A 137 29.47 -13.63 -5.60
CA GLU A 137 30.28 -14.83 -5.83
C GLU A 137 29.74 -16.00 -5.01
N TYR A 138 29.22 -17.02 -5.71
CA TYR A 138 28.72 -18.24 -5.10
C TYR A 138 29.62 -19.42 -5.43
N THR A 139 30.15 -20.09 -4.41
CA THR A 139 30.93 -21.32 -4.56
C THR A 139 30.08 -22.51 -4.16
N SER A 140 30.02 -23.52 -5.03
CA SER A 140 29.36 -24.80 -4.78
C SER A 140 30.23 -25.95 -5.29
N ALA A 141 29.80 -27.19 -5.05
CA ALA A 141 30.47 -28.39 -5.59
C ALA A 141 30.60 -28.38 -7.12
N ALA A 142 29.74 -27.64 -7.83
CA ALA A 142 29.78 -27.49 -9.28
C ALA A 142 30.72 -26.38 -9.79
N GLY A 143 31.42 -25.70 -8.89
CA GLY A 143 32.32 -24.57 -9.19
C GLY A 143 31.84 -23.23 -8.65
N THR A 144 32.63 -22.19 -8.95
CA THR A 144 32.36 -20.81 -8.54
C THR A 144 31.64 -20.05 -9.66
N ARG A 145 30.51 -19.44 -9.34
CA ARG A 145 29.75 -18.56 -10.23
C ARG A 145 29.88 -17.12 -9.76
N LYS A 146 30.11 -16.21 -10.71
CA LYS A 146 30.16 -14.76 -10.47
C LYS A 146 29.16 -14.05 -11.34
N TYR A 147 28.44 -13.09 -10.79
CA TYR A 147 27.51 -12.24 -11.52
C TYR A 147 27.33 -10.91 -10.79
N SER A 148 26.94 -9.87 -11.53
CA SER A 148 26.76 -8.53 -10.99
C SER A 148 25.31 -8.10 -11.22
N THR A 149 24.62 -7.70 -10.15
CA THR A 149 23.24 -7.22 -10.21
C THR A 149 22.94 -6.35 -8.98
N SER A 150 21.87 -5.56 -9.00
CA SER A 150 21.33 -5.03 -7.77
C SER A 150 20.70 -6.13 -6.91
N PHE A 151 20.70 -5.92 -5.60
CA PHE A 151 20.05 -6.80 -4.65
C PHE A 151 18.62 -6.32 -4.39
N GLU A 152 17.65 -7.20 -4.60
CA GLU A 152 16.22 -6.92 -4.39
C GLU A 152 15.88 -6.61 -2.93
N GLY A 153 16.62 -7.17 -1.97
CA GLY A 153 16.32 -7.07 -0.54
C GLY A 153 15.57 -8.29 -0.02
N VAL A 154 15.74 -8.59 1.27
CA VAL A 154 15.06 -9.70 1.94
C VAL A 154 13.54 -9.56 1.87
N ILE A 155 13.02 -8.40 2.26
CA ILE A 155 11.57 -8.14 2.37
C ILE A 155 10.91 -8.20 0.99
N PRO A 156 11.36 -7.44 -0.04
CA PRO A 156 10.73 -7.49 -1.36
C PRO A 156 10.82 -8.88 -2.01
N THR A 157 11.93 -9.61 -1.85
CA THR A 157 12.02 -11.00 -2.34
C THR A 157 10.98 -11.91 -1.69
N LEU A 158 10.73 -11.78 -0.37
CA LEU A 158 9.74 -12.60 0.32
C LEU A 158 8.31 -12.23 -0.07
N GLU A 159 8.00 -10.94 -0.19
CA GLU A 159 6.70 -10.46 -0.68
C GLU A 159 6.43 -10.97 -2.10
N ARG A 160 7.40 -10.85 -2.99
CA ARG A 160 7.28 -11.36 -4.36
C ARG A 160 7.07 -12.87 -4.39
N ARG A 161 7.85 -13.64 -3.61
CA ARG A 161 7.68 -15.10 -3.52
C ARG A 161 6.31 -15.51 -2.98
N HIS A 162 5.77 -14.76 -2.02
CA HIS A 162 4.40 -14.94 -1.52
C HIS A 162 3.36 -14.68 -2.61
N ASN A 163 3.54 -13.61 -3.39
CA ASN A 163 2.58 -13.23 -4.44
C ASN A 163 2.64 -14.17 -5.66
N GLU A 164 3.84 -14.65 -6.02
CA GLU A 164 4.06 -15.50 -7.19
C GLU A 164 3.84 -17.00 -6.93
N THR A 165 3.93 -17.47 -5.68
CA THR A 165 3.80 -18.90 -5.38
C THR A 165 2.40 -19.41 -5.68
N LYS A 166 2.33 -20.60 -6.29
CA LYS A 166 1.07 -21.35 -6.51
C LYS A 166 0.81 -22.40 -5.44
N SER A 167 1.78 -22.66 -4.55
CA SER A 167 1.64 -23.63 -3.47
C SER A 167 1.02 -22.98 -2.24
N ASN A 168 -0.12 -23.53 -1.78
CA ASN A 168 -0.77 -23.08 -0.55
C ASN A 168 0.15 -23.25 0.68
N GLY A 169 0.91 -24.34 0.76
CA GLY A 169 1.85 -24.55 1.86
C GLY A 169 2.95 -23.49 1.91
N MET A 170 3.48 -23.08 0.74
CA MET A 170 4.46 -21.99 0.67
C MET A 170 3.82 -20.64 0.96
N ARG A 171 2.57 -20.40 0.53
CA ARG A 171 1.84 -19.18 0.84
C ARG A 171 1.69 -19.03 2.36
N SER A 172 1.14 -20.05 3.02
CA SER A 172 0.98 -20.06 4.48
C SER A 172 2.31 -19.96 5.22
N PHE A 173 3.39 -20.55 4.69
CA PHE A 173 4.73 -20.38 5.26
C PHE A 173 5.19 -18.92 5.26
N TYR A 174 4.97 -18.17 4.18
CA TYR A 174 5.33 -16.75 4.15
C TYR A 174 4.40 -15.90 5.01
N GLU A 175 3.10 -16.21 5.04
CA GLU A 175 2.09 -15.52 5.86
C GLU A 175 2.44 -15.58 7.37
N MET A 176 3.19 -16.58 7.84
CA MET A 176 3.71 -16.63 9.22
C MET A 176 4.65 -15.47 9.58
N TYR A 177 5.20 -14.80 8.58
CA TYR A 177 6.12 -13.67 8.72
C TYR A 177 5.51 -12.36 8.23
N MET A 178 4.19 -12.33 8.04
CA MET A 178 3.45 -11.16 7.59
C MET A 178 2.53 -10.66 8.69
N SER A 179 2.29 -9.35 8.70
CA SER A 179 1.30 -8.70 9.55
C SER A 179 0.38 -7.81 8.73
N GLU A 180 -0.77 -7.48 9.30
CA GLU A 180 -1.71 -6.54 8.69
C GLU A 180 -1.16 -5.13 8.81
N SER A 181 -0.86 -4.50 7.66
CA SER A 181 -0.54 -3.08 7.59
C SER A 181 -1.72 -2.32 6.99
N PRO A 182 -2.10 -1.15 7.52
CA PRO A 182 -3.07 -0.27 6.88
C PRO A 182 -2.71 -0.04 5.41
N CYS A 183 -3.70 -0.09 4.53
CA CYS A 183 -3.48 0.17 3.12
C CYS A 183 -3.02 1.63 2.95
N LEU A 184 -1.86 1.85 2.36
CA LEU A 184 -1.29 3.20 2.20
C LEU A 184 -2.10 4.08 1.23
N ALA A 185 -2.88 3.50 0.32
CA ALA A 185 -3.65 4.28 -0.65
C ALA A 185 -4.98 4.79 -0.11
N CYS A 186 -5.65 4.03 0.76
CA CYS A 186 -6.90 4.48 1.40
C CYS A 186 -6.74 4.78 2.89
N HIS A 187 -5.56 4.60 3.47
CA HIS A 187 -5.28 4.76 4.90
C HIS A 187 -6.28 3.99 5.79
N GLY A 188 -6.69 2.80 5.37
CA GLY A 188 -7.70 2.01 6.08
C GLY A 188 -9.15 2.38 5.79
N ALA A 189 -9.43 3.35 4.92
CA ALA A 189 -10.78 3.78 4.57
C ALA A 189 -11.55 2.83 3.65
N ARG A 190 -10.86 1.84 3.04
CA ARG A 190 -11.44 0.78 2.19
C ARG A 190 -12.09 1.27 0.90
N LEU A 191 -12.25 2.58 0.72
CA LEU A 191 -12.91 3.19 -0.42
C LEU A 191 -11.91 3.87 -1.36
N ARG A 192 -12.35 4.12 -2.59
CA ARG A 192 -11.61 4.94 -3.54
C ARG A 192 -11.54 6.40 -3.09
N LYS A 193 -10.54 7.12 -3.59
CA LYS A 193 -10.32 8.53 -3.27
C LYS A 193 -11.51 9.39 -3.69
N GLU A 194 -12.14 9.07 -4.82
CA GLU A 194 -13.32 9.78 -5.33
C GLU A 194 -14.49 9.67 -4.36
N SER A 195 -14.78 8.45 -3.86
CA SER A 195 -15.83 8.22 -2.86
C SER A 195 -15.54 8.95 -1.54
N LEU A 196 -14.28 9.00 -1.12
CA LEU A 196 -13.86 9.73 0.09
C LEU A 196 -13.83 11.26 -0.09
N SER A 197 -13.93 11.74 -1.33
CA SER A 197 -13.99 13.17 -1.62
C SER A 197 -15.42 13.73 -1.52
N VAL A 198 -16.43 12.86 -1.51
CA VAL A 198 -17.82 13.26 -1.30
C VAL A 198 -18.08 13.45 0.19
N LYS A 199 -18.64 14.61 0.54
CA LYS A 199 -18.90 15.03 1.91
C LYS A 199 -20.36 15.38 2.11
N ILE A 200 -20.83 15.17 3.32
CA ILE A 200 -22.12 15.66 3.81
C ILE A 200 -21.80 16.63 4.94
N GLY A 201 -21.96 17.94 4.67
CA GLY A 201 -21.33 18.97 5.48
C GLY A 201 -19.81 18.95 5.28
N ASP A 202 -19.05 18.84 6.37
CA ASP A 202 -17.58 18.86 6.33
C ASP A 202 -16.93 17.47 6.33
N LEU A 203 -17.72 16.41 6.57
CA LEU A 203 -17.24 15.04 6.75
C LEU A 203 -17.55 14.14 5.56
N ASN A 204 -16.59 13.29 5.20
CA ASN A 204 -16.80 12.17 4.28
C ASN A 204 -17.35 10.94 5.02
N ILE A 205 -17.70 9.90 4.25
CA ILE A 205 -18.29 8.68 4.79
C ILE A 205 -17.39 7.96 5.81
N LYS A 206 -16.06 7.93 5.60
CA LYS A 206 -15.13 7.26 6.52
C LYS A 206 -15.08 8.02 7.85
N GLU A 207 -14.91 9.33 7.78
CA GLU A 207 -14.87 10.21 8.95
C GLU A 207 -16.16 10.10 9.77
N LEU A 208 -17.32 10.03 9.09
CA LEU A 208 -18.60 9.80 9.74
C LEU A 208 -18.65 8.42 10.43
N THR A 209 -18.21 7.36 9.74
CA THR A 209 -18.25 5.98 10.30
C THR A 209 -17.20 5.70 11.37
N ASP A 210 -16.16 6.53 11.50
CA ASP A 210 -15.17 6.44 12.57
C ASP A 210 -15.65 7.01 13.90
N MET A 211 -16.74 7.78 13.88
CA MET A 211 -17.34 8.36 15.07
C MET A 211 -18.17 7.31 15.82
N SER A 212 -18.35 7.52 17.13
CA SER A 212 -19.31 6.73 17.90
C SER A 212 -20.74 7.03 17.44
N ILE A 213 -21.65 6.06 17.64
CA ILE A 213 -23.06 6.17 17.24
C ILE A 213 -23.71 7.45 17.80
N ASP A 214 -23.44 7.79 19.06
CA ASP A 214 -23.97 9.02 19.68
C ASP A 214 -23.53 10.29 18.95
N LYS A 215 -22.25 10.36 18.57
CA LYS A 215 -21.69 11.49 17.82
C LYS A 215 -22.25 11.56 16.40
N ILE A 216 -22.46 10.43 15.74
CA ILE A 216 -23.09 10.38 14.42
C ILE A 216 -24.52 10.92 14.50
N LYS A 217 -25.29 10.47 15.51
CA LYS A 217 -26.66 10.93 15.74
C LYS A 217 -26.71 12.44 15.99
N GLU A 218 -25.80 12.95 16.81
CA GLU A 218 -25.67 14.39 17.05
C GLU A 218 -25.34 15.16 15.77
N TYR A 219 -24.38 14.67 14.97
CA TYR A 219 -24.00 15.28 13.71
C TYR A 219 -25.17 15.33 12.72
N ILE A 220 -25.88 14.22 12.51
CA ILE A 220 -27.02 14.14 11.58
C ILE A 220 -28.17 15.05 12.03
N ASN A 221 -28.42 15.19 13.34
CA ASN A 221 -29.51 16.04 13.82
C ASN A 221 -29.20 17.55 13.70
N ASN A 222 -27.91 17.92 13.72
CA ASN A 222 -27.48 19.31 13.72
C ASN A 222 -26.94 19.79 12.36
N ILE A 223 -26.93 18.93 11.35
CA ILE A 223 -26.44 19.32 10.03
C ILE A 223 -27.40 20.29 9.35
N GLU A 224 -26.85 21.41 8.89
CA GLU A 224 -27.61 22.38 8.10
C GLU A 224 -27.61 21.96 6.64
N LEU A 225 -28.77 21.55 6.14
CA LEU A 225 -28.99 21.23 4.74
C LEU A 225 -29.69 22.40 4.04
N THR A 226 -29.32 22.64 2.79
CA THR A 226 -30.09 23.56 1.93
C THR A 226 -31.52 23.03 1.73
N PRO A 227 -32.49 23.90 1.41
CA PRO A 227 -33.87 23.47 1.18
C PRO A 227 -34.01 22.34 0.14
N THR A 228 -33.20 22.38 -0.91
CA THR A 228 -33.16 21.34 -1.95
C THR A 228 -32.62 20.01 -1.43
N GLN A 229 -31.54 20.02 -0.65
CA GLN A 229 -30.96 18.81 -0.04
C GLN A 229 -31.94 18.16 0.95
N ALA A 230 -32.57 18.96 1.81
CA ALA A 230 -33.56 18.48 2.77
C ALA A 230 -34.81 17.90 2.09
N MET A 231 -35.19 18.43 0.93
CA MET A 231 -36.31 17.90 0.14
C MET A 231 -35.98 16.54 -0.48
N ILE A 232 -34.78 16.36 -1.03
CA ILE A 232 -34.32 15.09 -1.63
C ILE A 232 -34.22 14.00 -0.55
N ASP A 233 -33.60 14.30 0.60
CA ASP A 233 -33.44 13.38 1.73
C ASP A 233 -34.79 12.81 2.22
N ARG A 234 -35.79 13.68 2.42
CA ARG A 234 -37.15 13.26 2.84
C ARG A 234 -37.89 12.42 1.80
N THR A 235 -37.54 12.52 0.53
CA THR A 235 -38.22 11.80 -0.55
C THR A 235 -37.72 10.35 -0.63
N ASP A 236 -36.47 10.09 -0.26
CA ASP A 236 -35.87 8.75 -0.29
C ASP A 236 -36.19 7.94 0.99
N LEU A 237 -36.31 8.58 2.16
CA LEU A 237 -36.75 7.92 3.40
C LEU A 237 -38.18 7.35 3.35
N ASN A 238 -39.03 7.87 2.47
CA ASN A 238 -40.41 7.37 2.30
C ASN A 238 -40.52 6.21 1.30
N LYS A 239 -39.39 5.75 0.72
CA LYS A 239 -39.34 4.65 -0.26
C LYS A 239 -38.65 3.38 0.26
N SER A 240 -38.13 3.40 1.49
CA SER A 240 -37.52 2.27 2.20
C SER A 240 -38.44 1.76 3.31
#